data_AF-A0AAW5SB69-F1
#
_entry.id   AF-A0AAW5SB69-F1
#
_cell.length_a   1.000
_cell.length_b   1.000
_cell.length_c   1.000
_cell.angle_alpha   90.00
_cell.angle_beta   90.00
_cell.angle_gamma   90.00
#
_symmetry.space_group_name_H-M   'P 1'
#
loop_
_entity.id
_entity.type
_entity.pdbx_description
1 polymer ?
#
loop_
_entity_poly.entity_id
_entity_poly.type
_entity_poly.pdbx_seq_one_letter_code
_entity_poly.pdbx_strand_id
1 'polypeptide(L)' 'MAETVGIDQRLMAYAQRILAGTGLTVEDTTGDDAAPVGSAAEALRHGWDMARRAGKVQR' A
#
# COMPACT_ATOMS: atom_id res chain seq x y z
N MET A 1 8.12 17.23 14.00
CA MET A 1 8.32 15.82 14.43
C MET A 1 7.02 15.17 14.94
N ALA A 2 6.19 15.85 15.75
CA ALA A 2 4.89 15.29 16.17
C ALA A 2 3.88 15.12 15.00
N GLU A 3 3.92 16.01 14.00
CA GLU A 3 3.00 15.98 12.87
C GLU A 3 3.25 14.80 11.90
N THR A 4 4.53 14.46 11.66
CA THR A 4 4.92 13.29 10.86
C THR A 4 4.47 11.98 11.49
N VAL A 5 4.61 11.83 12.81
CA VAL A 5 4.11 10.65 13.54
C VAL A 5 2.59 10.49 13.38
N GLY A 6 1.85 11.60 13.37
CA GLY A 6 0.40 11.59 13.16
C GLY A 6 -0.03 11.32 11.71
N ILE A 7 0.84 11.57 10.73
CA ILE A 7 0.59 11.22 9.31
C ILE A 7 0.83 9.72 9.11
N ASP A 8 1.94 9.19 9.63
CA ASP A 8 2.31 7.78 9.50
C ASP A 8 1.25 6.86 10.14
N GLN A 9 0.74 7.21 11.32
CA GLN A 9 -0.34 6.45 11.97
C GLN A 9 -1.64 6.44 11.16
N ARG A 10 -2.00 7.56 10.53
CA ARG A 10 -3.20 7.65 9.68
C ARG A 10 -3.06 6.84 8.41
N LEU A 11 -1.87 6.85 7.79
CA LEU A 11 -1.56 6.00 6.66
C LEU A 11 -1.62 4.52 7.02
N MET A 12 -1.07 4.12 8.16
CA MET A 12 -1.14 2.73 8.63
C MET A 12 -2.57 2.27 8.91
N ALA A 13 -3.38 3.08 9.59
CA ALA A 13 -4.80 2.75 9.83
C ALA A 13 -5.59 2.63 8.54
N TYR A 14 -5.32 3.50 7.55
CA TYR A 14 -5.94 3.42 6.24
C TYR A 14 -5.52 2.15 5.48
N ALA A 15 -4.23 1.82 5.48
CA ALA A 15 -3.72 0.60 4.86
C ALA A 15 -4.35 -0.66 5.48
N GLN A 16 -4.43 -0.75 6.82
CA GLN A 16 -5.10 -1.85 7.52
C GLN A 16 -6.56 -1.99 7.10
N ARG A 17 -7.27 -0.88 6.89
CA ARG A 17 -8.67 -0.89 6.46
C ARG A 17 -8.84 -1.34 5.00
N ILE A 18 -7.91 -1.00 4.13
CA ILE A 18 -7.87 -1.49 2.73
C ILE A 18 -7.59 -3.00 2.71
N LEU A 19 -6.73 -3.49 3.61
CA LEU A 19 -6.37 -4.89 3.72
C LEU A 19 -7.44 -5.75 4.43
N ALA A 20 -8.37 -5.12 5.16
CA ALA A 20 -9.43 -5.85 5.85
C ALA A 20 -10.30 -6.65 4.87
N GLY A 21 -10.36 -7.97 5.06
CA GLY A 21 -11.17 -8.88 4.24
C GLY A 21 -10.48 -9.41 2.98
N THR A 22 -9.25 -8.99 2.67
CA THR A 22 -8.45 -9.55 1.56
C THR A 22 -7.62 -10.75 1.98
N GLY A 23 -7.45 -10.97 3.29
CA GLY A 23 -6.55 -11.98 3.85
C GLY A 23 -5.06 -11.62 3.73
N LEU A 24 -4.74 -10.41 3.25
CA LEU A 24 -3.39 -9.93 3.03
C LEU A 24 -2.86 -9.19 4.26
N THR A 25 -1.57 -9.33 4.51
CA THR A 25 -0.82 -8.50 5.45
C THR A 25 -0.10 -7.36 4.74
N VAL A 26 0.49 -6.45 5.52
CA VAL A 26 1.36 -5.40 4.96
C VAL A 26 2.55 -6.05 4.24
N GLU A 27 3.14 -7.10 4.80
CA GLU A 27 4.29 -7.80 4.21
C GLU A 27 3.97 -8.37 2.82
N ASP A 28 2.76 -8.88 2.59
CA ASP A 28 2.36 -9.41 1.27
C ASP A 28 2.40 -8.36 0.16
N THR A 29 2.20 -7.10 0.55
CA THR A 29 2.16 -5.95 -0.36
C THR A 29 3.49 -5.18 -0.45
N THR A 30 4.37 -5.33 0.55
CA THR A 30 5.67 -4.64 0.59
C THR A 30 6.88 -5.56 0.37
N GLY A 31 6.68 -6.88 0.38
CA GLY A 31 7.74 -7.86 0.15
C GLY A 31 8.31 -7.81 -1.26
N ASP A 32 9.62 -8.02 -1.38
CA ASP A 32 10.34 -8.10 -2.66
C ASP A 32 10.01 -9.38 -3.45
N ASP A 33 9.46 -10.40 -2.79
CA ASP A 33 9.03 -11.62 -3.46
C ASP A 33 7.87 -11.35 -4.41
N ALA A 34 8.00 -11.79 -5.66
CA ALA A 34 6.95 -11.61 -6.67
C ALA A 34 5.62 -12.17 -6.16
N ALA A 35 4.60 -11.32 -6.06
CA ALA A 35 3.24 -11.76 -5.77
C ALA A 35 2.81 -12.78 -6.83
N PRO A 36 2.06 -13.84 -6.47
CA PRO A 36 1.47 -14.73 -7.45
C PRO A 36 0.63 -13.94 -8.46
N VAL A 37 0.79 -14.25 -9.75
CA VAL A 37 0.03 -13.61 -10.83
C VAL A 37 -1.47 -13.89 -10.64
N GLY A 38 -2.28 -12.85 -10.77
CA GLY A 38 -3.73 -12.86 -10.53
C GLY A 38 -4.13 -12.71 -9.06
N SER A 39 -3.19 -12.54 -8.14
CA SER A 39 -3.50 -12.40 -6.71
C SER A 39 -3.93 -10.98 -6.33
N ALA A 40 -4.67 -10.87 -5.22
CA ALA A 40 -5.00 -9.57 -4.64
C ALA A 40 -3.74 -8.78 -4.23
N ALA A 41 -2.66 -9.47 -3.84
CA ALA A 41 -1.37 -8.85 -3.52
C ALA A 41 -0.74 -8.17 -4.75
N GLU A 42 -0.75 -8.84 -5.91
CA GLU A 42 -0.27 -8.27 -7.18
C GLU A 42 -1.07 -7.02 -7.55
N ALA A 43 -2.40 -7.10 -7.51
CA ALA A 43 -3.28 -5.97 -7.82
C ALA A 43 -3.02 -4.76 -6.91
N LEU A 44 -2.83 -4.99 -5.61
CA LEU A 44 -2.49 -3.96 -4.63
C LEU A 44 -1.14 -3.30 -4.95
N ARG A 45 -0.10 -4.08 -5.21
CA ARG A 45 1.23 -3.55 -5.57
C ARG A 45 1.17 -2.70 -6.83
N HIS A 46 0.47 -3.17 -7.86
CA HIS A 46 0.25 -2.39 -9.08
C HIS A 46 -0.49 -1.07 -8.82
N GLY A 47 -1.51 -1.09 -7.97
CA GLY A 47 -2.25 0.11 -7.56
C GLY A 47 -1.36 1.13 -6.83
N TRP A 48 -0.56 0.68 -5.86
CA TRP A 48 0.40 1.55 -5.16
C TRP A 48 1.44 2.14 -6.10
N ASP A 49 1.96 1.34 -7.02
CA ASP A 49 2.93 1.81 -7.99
C ASP A 49 2.35 2.86 -8.95
N MET A 50 1.09 2.68 -9.36
CA MET A 50 0.34 3.66 -10.13
C MET A 50 0.13 4.97 -9.35
N ALA A 51 -0.30 4.89 -8.09
CA ALA A 51 -0.50 6.06 -7.24
C ALA A 51 0.80 6.83 -7.01
N ARG A 52 1.91 6.11 -6.77
CA ARG A 52 3.26 6.68 -6.64
C ARG A 52 3.69 7.40 -7.92
N ARG A 53 3.42 6.82 -9.09
CA ARG A 53 3.71 7.45 -10.39
C ARG A 53 2.85 8.69 -10.61
N ALA A 54 1.56 8.62 -10.31
CA ALA A 54 0.65 9.77 -10.41
C ALA A 54 1.07 10.93 -9.50
N GLY A 55 1.51 10.65 -8.27
CA GLY A 55 1.99 11.67 -7.33
C GLY A 55 3.30 12.36 -7.74
N LYS A 56 4.09 11.75 -8.64
CA LYS A 56 5.28 12.39 -9.23
C LYS A 56 4.95 13.34 -10.38
N VAL A 57 3.75 13.22 -10.96
CA VAL A 57 3.23 14.18 -11.92
C VAL A 57 2.70 15.37 -11.11
N GLN A 58 3.60 16.22 -10.63
CA GLN A 58 3.24 17.56 -10.16
C GLN A 58 2.84 18.39 -11.38
N ARG A 59 1.63 18.95 -11.35
CA ARG A 59 1.21 20.01 -12.26
C ARG A 59 1.71 21.35 -11.76
#